data_AF-A0A7X7WCD6-F1
#
_entry.id   AF-A0A7X7WCD6-F1
#
_cell.length_a   1.000
_cell.length_b   1.000
_cell.length_c   1.000
_cell.angle_alpha   90.00
_cell.angle_beta   90.00
_cell.angle_gamma   90.00
#
_symmetry.space_group_name_H-M   'P 1'
#
loop_
_entity.id
_entity.type
_entity.pdbx_description
1 polymer ?
#
loop_
_entity_poly.entity_id
_entity_poly.type
_entity_poly.pdbx_seq_one_letter_code
_entity_poly.pdbx_strand_id
1 'polypeptide(L)'
;MIKIMFALIFIFSVTKSFCSSLEEDISSAENKKIEMPSPFFEKDDSSREELRLFLEYMDSLIKTQEQTGEKFYPNKSGGQVDAVYSIELSKIKNEYLKGPITFKTSKGTLVYVSGSKAVNCPDLSNKCADKDKFFMTLTTQRSETFFIRAMEIVNWGIFMSGSKTVVIDGEKYTAKVYANASDPAKSKLEIKGPSGAVVNSSLDKLGEAVAAKAFEIRLSKTYKLAYGSEIIQTGGGNAKFTENNLLLLIPFPVQDASNYFLIKESEIKPSGTVFPSMEPNYVFKIINGNLEIYKK
;
A
#
# COMPACT_ATOMS: atom_id res chain seq x y z
N MET A 1 -25.85 2.99 -57.52
CA MET A 1 -24.83 2.11 -58.12
C MET A 1 -24.25 1.24 -57.00
N ILE A 2 -24.63 -0.05 -56.98
CA ILE A 2 -23.97 -1.26 -56.43
C ILE A 2 -23.48 -1.21 -54.94
N LYS A 3 -24.15 -1.84 -53.94
CA LYS A 3 -24.13 -3.28 -53.51
C LYS A 3 -22.71 -3.74 -53.07
N ILE A 4 -22.40 -4.32 -51.90
CA ILE A 4 -22.91 -5.57 -51.28
C ILE A 4 -22.19 -5.78 -49.93
N MET A 5 -22.93 -6.43 -49.02
CA MET A 5 -22.60 -7.05 -47.73
C MET A 5 -21.95 -8.43 -47.92
N PHE A 6 -20.94 -8.85 -47.13
CA PHE A 6 -20.74 -10.29 -46.86
C PHE A 6 -20.03 -10.54 -45.53
N ALA A 7 -20.76 -11.23 -44.65
CA ALA A 7 -20.23 -12.01 -43.53
C ALA A 7 -19.72 -13.37 -44.05
N LEU A 8 -18.75 -13.99 -43.38
CA LEU A 8 -18.61 -15.44 -43.45
C LEU A 8 -17.91 -16.02 -42.20
N ILE A 9 -18.73 -16.80 -41.50
CA ILE A 9 -18.41 -17.84 -40.53
C ILE A 9 -17.71 -18.98 -41.26
N PHE A 10 -16.69 -19.60 -40.65
CA PHE A 10 -16.34 -20.98 -40.95
C PHE A 10 -16.03 -21.76 -39.66
N ILE A 11 -16.94 -22.69 -39.37
CA ILE A 11 -16.71 -23.88 -38.56
C ILE A 11 -16.35 -24.98 -39.55
N PHE A 12 -15.27 -25.71 -39.31
CA PHE A 12 -15.14 -27.09 -39.79
C PHE A 12 -14.53 -27.97 -38.70
N SER A 13 -15.36 -28.90 -38.23
CA SER A 13 -14.94 -30.12 -37.54
C SER A 13 -14.51 -31.12 -38.62
N VAL A 14 -13.31 -31.68 -38.50
CA VAL A 14 -12.97 -32.98 -39.11
C VAL A 14 -12.11 -33.76 -38.12
N THR A 15 -12.75 -34.73 -37.49
CA THR A 15 -12.13 -35.92 -36.92
C THR A 15 -11.47 -36.74 -38.02
N LYS A 16 -10.16 -37.02 -37.91
CA LYS A 16 -9.57 -38.26 -38.38
C LYS A 16 -8.56 -38.79 -37.36
N SER A 17 -8.86 -39.99 -36.90
CA SER A 17 -7.98 -40.89 -36.17
C SER A 17 -6.80 -41.29 -37.05
N PHE A 18 -5.58 -41.21 -36.53
CA PHE A 18 -4.49 -42.13 -36.84
C PHE A 18 -3.68 -42.34 -35.57
N CYS A 19 -3.78 -43.56 -35.06
CA CYS A 19 -2.85 -44.15 -34.12
C CYS A 19 -1.59 -44.53 -34.92
N SER A 20 -0.47 -43.89 -34.62
CA SER A 20 0.86 -44.39 -34.96
C SER A 20 1.84 -43.92 -33.90
N SER A 21 2.69 -44.85 -33.50
CA SER A 21 3.68 -44.88 -32.43
C SER A 21 4.35 -43.55 -32.09
N LEU A 22 4.25 -43.15 -30.81
CA LEU A 22 4.98 -42.05 -30.17
C LEU A 22 6.47 -42.39 -29.92
N GLU A 23 6.97 -43.51 -30.44
CA GLU A 23 8.30 -44.06 -30.11
C GLU A 23 9.28 -44.14 -31.30
N GLU A 24 8.88 -43.72 -32.51
CA GLU A 24 9.80 -43.70 -33.67
C GLU A 24 10.22 -42.30 -34.16
N ASP A 25 9.64 -41.21 -33.63
CA ASP A 25 10.00 -39.84 -34.03
C ASP A 25 10.98 -39.12 -33.08
N ILE A 26 11.43 -39.78 -32.00
CA ILE A 26 12.37 -39.18 -31.02
C ILE A 26 13.84 -39.43 -31.39
N SER A 27 14.16 -40.36 -32.32
CA SER A 27 15.55 -40.69 -32.67
C SER A 27 16.06 -40.09 -33.99
N SER A 28 15.30 -39.21 -34.67
CA SER A 28 15.75 -38.57 -35.92
C SER A 28 15.90 -37.03 -35.87
N ALA A 29 15.70 -36.42 -34.69
CA ALA A 29 15.81 -34.97 -34.50
C ALA A 29 17.03 -34.51 -33.66
N GLU A 30 17.98 -35.40 -33.35
CA GLU A 30 19.28 -34.98 -32.85
C GLU A 30 20.18 -34.57 -34.03
N ASN A 31 20.49 -33.27 -34.12
CA ASN A 31 21.49 -32.62 -35.00
C ASN A 31 21.00 -31.73 -36.16
N LYS A 32 19.85 -31.07 -36.03
CA LYS A 32 19.64 -29.78 -36.73
C LYS A 32 19.34 -28.67 -35.72
N LYS A 33 20.34 -27.81 -35.47
CA LYS A 33 20.12 -26.50 -34.82
C LYS A 33 19.18 -25.69 -35.71
N ILE A 34 17.90 -25.70 -35.38
CA ILE A 34 16.97 -24.69 -35.85
C ILE A 34 17.30 -23.44 -35.02
N GLU A 35 17.96 -22.46 -35.64
CA GLU A 35 18.09 -21.14 -35.03
C GLU A 35 16.68 -20.52 -34.97
N MET A 36 16.08 -20.54 -33.79
CA MET A 36 14.89 -19.74 -33.53
C MET A 36 15.28 -18.27 -33.66
N PRO A 37 14.54 -17.46 -34.43
CA PRO A 37 14.74 -16.02 -34.38
C PRO A 37 14.55 -15.58 -32.93
N SER A 38 15.61 -15.03 -32.35
CA SER A 38 15.54 -14.38 -31.05
C SER A 38 14.52 -13.25 -31.19
N PRO A 39 13.50 -13.14 -30.32
CA PRO A 39 12.66 -11.95 -30.32
C PRO A 39 13.58 -10.74 -30.17
N PHE A 40 13.55 -9.87 -31.18
CA PHE A 40 14.23 -8.60 -31.18
C PHE A 40 13.52 -7.74 -30.12
N PHE A 41 14.04 -7.73 -28.91
CA PHE A 41 13.63 -6.75 -27.92
C PHE A 41 14.35 -5.46 -28.25
N GLU A 42 13.66 -4.54 -28.95
CA GLU A 42 13.95 -3.13 -28.72
C GLU A 42 13.80 -2.90 -27.21
N LYS A 43 14.93 -2.61 -26.56
CA LYS A 43 14.93 -2.08 -25.20
C LYS A 43 14.26 -0.71 -25.27
N ASP A 44 12.95 -0.70 -25.06
CA ASP A 44 12.23 0.55 -24.89
C ASP A 44 12.48 1.07 -23.46
N ASP A 45 13.44 1.99 -23.35
CA ASP A 45 13.78 2.69 -22.11
C ASP A 45 12.57 3.46 -21.52
N SER A 46 11.50 3.68 -22.29
CA SER A 46 10.25 4.31 -21.81
C SER A 46 9.61 3.53 -20.66
N SER A 47 9.51 2.20 -20.76
CA SER A 47 8.84 1.33 -19.78
C SER A 47 9.51 1.34 -18.40
N ARG A 48 10.83 1.56 -18.37
CA ARG A 48 11.61 1.66 -17.13
C ARG A 48 11.43 3.01 -16.45
N GLU A 49 11.35 4.07 -17.25
CA GLU A 49 11.12 5.43 -16.77
C GLU A 49 9.70 5.60 -16.25
N GLU A 50 8.72 5.03 -16.94
CA GLU A 50 7.32 4.94 -16.51
C GLU A 50 7.16 4.23 -15.16
N LEU A 51 7.84 3.09 -15.01
CA LEU A 51 7.87 2.35 -13.75
C LEU A 51 8.53 3.21 -12.65
N ARG A 52 9.63 3.90 -12.94
CA ARG A 52 10.31 4.77 -11.98
C ARG A 52 9.39 5.86 -11.45
N LEU A 53 8.69 6.58 -12.33
CA LEU A 53 7.80 7.69 -11.98
C LEU A 53 6.67 7.28 -11.04
N PHE A 54 6.06 6.13 -11.25
CA PHE A 54 5.04 5.66 -10.32
C PHE A 54 5.59 5.17 -9.00
N LEU A 55 6.76 4.57 -9.01
CA LEU A 55 7.37 4.13 -7.77
C LEU A 55 7.76 5.34 -6.91
N GLU A 56 8.22 6.41 -7.53
CA GLU A 56 8.42 7.71 -6.89
C GLU A 56 7.10 8.29 -6.35
N TYR A 57 5.99 8.10 -7.07
CA TYR A 57 4.68 8.50 -6.59
C TYR A 57 4.14 7.63 -5.44
N MET A 58 4.28 6.31 -5.48
CA MET A 58 3.90 5.42 -4.39
C MET A 58 4.70 5.74 -3.12
N ASP A 59 5.98 6.05 -3.31
CA ASP A 59 6.83 6.58 -2.26
C ASP A 59 6.30 7.94 -1.78
N SER A 60 5.94 8.86 -2.68
CA SER A 60 5.41 10.19 -2.34
C SER A 60 4.01 10.19 -1.68
N LEU A 61 3.18 9.18 -1.93
CA LEU A 61 1.83 9.02 -1.39
C LEU A 61 1.79 8.69 0.10
N ILE A 62 2.68 7.81 0.54
CA ILE A 62 2.83 7.52 1.98
C ILE A 62 3.51 8.69 2.70
N LYS A 63 4.12 9.53 1.88
CA LYS A 63 4.86 10.68 2.26
C LYS A 63 4.02 11.99 2.22
N THR A 64 2.80 12.06 1.67
CA THR A 64 1.97 13.30 1.52
C THR A 64 0.47 12.97 1.24
N GLN A 65 -0.59 13.53 1.85
CA GLN A 65 -1.28 14.80 1.47
C GLN A 65 -2.53 15.16 2.34
N GLU A 66 -3.14 16.33 2.06
CA GLU A 66 -3.93 17.25 2.91
C GLU A 66 -5.39 16.89 3.29
N GLN A 67 -5.80 17.25 4.51
CA GLN A 67 -7.19 17.64 4.84
C GLN A 67 -7.22 18.84 5.80
N THR A 68 -8.12 19.78 5.53
CA THR A 68 -8.42 20.98 6.31
C THR A 68 -8.86 20.63 7.75
N GLY A 69 -8.01 20.90 8.73
CA GLY A 69 -8.32 20.79 10.16
C GLY A 69 -8.98 22.05 10.70
N GLU A 70 -10.14 21.91 11.32
CA GLU A 70 -10.83 22.97 12.07
C GLU A 70 -9.98 23.47 13.25
N LYS A 71 -10.08 24.77 13.53
CA LYS A 71 -9.31 25.46 14.56
C LYS A 71 -9.73 25.00 15.95
N PHE A 72 -8.84 24.33 16.67
CA PHE A 72 -8.99 24.08 18.10
C PHE A 72 -8.24 25.14 18.92
N TYR A 73 -8.94 25.76 19.88
CA TYR A 73 -8.38 26.73 20.83
C TYR A 73 -8.03 26.03 22.15
N PRO A 74 -6.77 26.04 22.61
CA PRO A 74 -6.43 25.50 23.92
C PRO A 74 -6.82 26.48 25.03
N ASN A 75 -7.65 26.02 25.96
CA ASN A 75 -7.91 26.70 27.23
C ASN A 75 -6.66 26.63 28.11
N LYS A 76 -6.23 27.79 28.64
CA LYS A 76 -5.15 27.92 29.62
C LYS A 76 -5.73 28.01 31.04
N SER A 77 -5.19 27.23 31.96
CA SER A 77 -5.15 27.59 33.40
C SER A 77 -3.94 26.94 34.04
N GLY A 78 -3.21 27.69 34.88
CA GLY A 78 -1.83 27.42 35.27
C GLY A 78 -1.60 26.33 36.32
N GLY A 79 -0.32 26.01 36.56
CA GLY A 79 0.14 25.52 37.86
C GLY A 79 0.67 24.09 37.95
N GLN A 80 0.77 23.37 36.84
CA GLN A 80 1.66 22.22 36.62
C GLN A 80 2.23 22.43 35.22
N VAL A 81 3.41 21.89 34.87
CA VAL A 81 3.78 21.84 33.44
C VAL A 81 2.88 20.76 32.84
N ASP A 82 1.62 21.13 32.59
CA ASP A 82 0.65 20.23 32.00
C ASP A 82 1.18 19.81 30.64
N ALA A 83 1.06 18.51 30.36
CA ALA A 83 1.38 18.00 29.05
C ALA A 83 0.54 18.78 28.03
N VAL A 84 1.19 19.34 27.01
CA VAL A 84 0.52 20.04 25.91
C VAL A 84 -0.40 19.08 25.16
N TYR A 85 -0.02 17.80 25.13
CA TYR A 85 -0.85 16.68 24.70
C TYR A 85 -0.72 15.52 25.66
N SER A 86 -1.83 14.83 25.92
CA SER A 86 -1.86 13.50 26.51
C SER A 86 -2.78 12.63 25.65
N ILE A 87 -2.18 11.63 24.99
CA ILE A 87 -2.84 10.81 23.98
C ILE A 87 -2.81 9.36 24.44
N GLU A 88 -3.98 8.78 24.66
CA GLU A 88 -4.11 7.36 25.01
C GLU A 88 -3.80 6.49 23.79
N LEU A 89 -2.63 5.85 23.79
CA LEU A 89 -2.10 5.16 22.61
C LEU A 89 -2.97 3.96 22.19
N SER A 90 -3.63 3.30 23.14
CA SER A 90 -4.57 2.21 22.87
C SER A 90 -5.74 2.64 21.98
N LYS A 91 -6.23 3.89 22.11
CA LYS A 91 -7.36 4.42 21.36
C LYS A 91 -7.04 4.74 19.91
N ILE A 92 -5.77 5.00 19.60
CA ILE A 92 -5.32 5.36 18.25
C ILE A 92 -4.50 4.25 17.58
N LYS A 93 -4.24 3.14 18.29
CA LYS A 93 -3.43 2.03 17.79
C LYS A 93 -4.06 1.41 16.54
N ASN A 94 -3.30 1.42 15.44
CA ASN A 94 -3.69 0.87 14.15
C ASN A 94 -4.94 1.50 13.52
N GLU A 95 -5.44 2.62 14.04
CA GLU A 95 -6.64 3.28 13.50
C GLU A 95 -6.41 3.85 12.09
N TYR A 96 -5.16 4.15 11.72
CA TYR A 96 -4.78 4.54 10.37
C TYR A 96 -5.07 3.45 9.32
N LEU A 97 -5.21 2.19 9.73
CA LEU A 97 -5.58 1.09 8.83
C LEU A 97 -7.07 1.11 8.48
N LYS A 98 -7.90 1.80 9.28
CA LYS A 98 -9.35 1.92 9.11
C LYS A 98 -9.72 3.20 8.35
N GLY A 99 -9.16 3.33 7.14
CA GLY A 99 -9.39 4.48 6.26
C GLY A 99 -10.86 4.60 5.76
N PRO A 100 -11.29 5.78 5.28
CA PRO A 100 -12.66 6.01 4.79
C PRO A 100 -13.05 5.20 3.54
N ILE A 101 -12.10 4.65 2.78
CA ILE A 101 -12.41 3.78 1.63
C ILE A 101 -12.80 2.41 2.18
N THR A 102 -14.06 2.01 1.94
CA THR A 102 -14.62 0.79 2.50
C THR A 102 -15.49 0.03 1.50
N PHE A 103 -15.68 -1.26 1.75
CA PHE A 103 -16.72 -2.08 1.13
C PHE A 103 -17.30 -3.08 2.13
N LYS A 104 -18.44 -3.70 1.81
CA LYS A 104 -19.05 -4.76 2.64
C LYS A 104 -19.01 -6.10 1.93
N THR A 105 -18.73 -7.17 2.67
CA THR A 105 -18.89 -8.54 2.18
C THR A 105 -20.37 -8.92 2.08
N SER A 106 -20.71 -10.02 1.40
CA SER A 106 -22.11 -10.48 1.36
C SER A 106 -22.66 -10.84 2.74
N LYS A 107 -21.77 -11.21 3.68
CA LYS A 107 -22.08 -11.45 5.09
C LYS A 107 -22.17 -10.17 5.93
N GLY A 108 -22.03 -9.00 5.32
CA GLY A 108 -22.15 -7.70 5.98
C GLY A 108 -20.89 -7.24 6.73
N THR A 109 -19.77 -7.93 6.60
CA THR A 109 -18.50 -7.49 7.21
C THR A 109 -18.00 -6.25 6.49
N LEU A 110 -17.84 -5.15 7.23
CA LEU A 110 -17.20 -3.94 6.72
C LEU A 110 -15.69 -4.15 6.62
N VAL A 111 -15.12 -3.84 5.47
CA VAL A 111 -13.69 -3.92 5.16
C VAL A 111 -13.19 -2.53 4.81
N TYR A 112 -12.14 -2.10 5.49
CA TYR A 112 -11.42 -0.85 5.28
C TYR A 112 -10.21 -1.08 4.38
N VAL A 113 -9.98 -0.16 3.45
CA VAL A 113 -8.84 -0.18 2.53
C VAL A 113 -7.88 0.94 2.93
N SER A 114 -6.61 0.59 3.08
CA SER A 114 -5.56 1.54 3.46
C SER A 114 -4.20 1.10 2.92
N GLY A 115 -3.18 1.95 3.09
CA GLY A 115 -1.78 1.65 2.79
C GLY A 115 -0.96 1.48 4.07
N SER A 116 0.08 0.65 4.02
CA SER A 116 1.06 0.51 5.10
C SER A 116 2.46 0.19 4.57
N LYS A 117 3.47 0.37 5.42
CA LYS A 117 4.88 0.12 5.11
C LYS A 117 5.45 -0.89 6.11
N ALA A 118 6.14 -1.91 5.62
CA ALA A 118 6.94 -2.81 6.45
C ALA A 118 8.32 -2.20 6.76
N VAL A 119 8.94 -2.61 7.85
CA VAL A 119 10.28 -2.13 8.22
C VAL A 119 11.40 -2.83 7.43
N ASN A 120 11.16 -4.09 7.04
CA ASN A 120 12.10 -4.94 6.31
C ASN A 120 11.63 -5.21 4.87
N CYS A 121 12.52 -5.85 4.12
CA CYS A 121 12.36 -6.17 2.71
C CYS A 121 11.77 -7.57 2.48
N PRO A 122 11.29 -7.89 1.26
CA PRO A 122 10.69 -9.19 0.96
C PRO A 122 11.64 -10.38 1.14
N ASP A 123 12.94 -10.14 0.96
CA ASP A 123 14.05 -11.09 1.16
C ASP A 123 14.49 -11.20 2.63
N LEU A 124 13.72 -10.60 3.55
CA LEU A 124 14.00 -10.47 4.98
C LEU A 124 15.22 -9.59 5.31
N SER A 125 15.86 -8.99 4.32
CA SER A 125 16.94 -8.03 4.53
C SER A 125 16.38 -6.65 4.92
N ASN A 126 17.29 -5.72 5.21
CA ASN A 126 16.94 -4.30 5.37
C ASN A 126 17.30 -3.47 4.12
N LYS A 127 17.73 -4.11 3.04
CA LYS A 127 18.30 -3.47 1.85
C LYS A 127 17.42 -3.72 0.63
N CYS A 128 16.46 -2.84 0.41
CA CYS A 128 15.64 -2.76 -0.79
C CYS A 128 15.17 -1.32 -0.95
N ALA A 129 14.59 -1.00 -2.11
CA ALA A 129 13.96 0.28 -2.28
C ALA A 129 12.71 0.36 -1.40
N ASP A 130 12.38 1.57 -0.91
CA ASP A 130 11.24 1.77 -0.01
C ASP A 130 9.91 1.27 -0.61
N LYS A 131 9.77 1.37 -1.92
CA LYS A 131 8.65 0.79 -2.70
C LYS A 131 8.37 -0.69 -2.42
N ASP A 132 9.43 -1.47 -2.18
CA ASP A 132 9.34 -2.93 -2.02
C ASP A 132 8.84 -3.29 -0.61
N LYS A 133 8.67 -2.30 0.26
CA LYS A 133 8.15 -2.43 1.62
C LYS A 133 6.67 -2.08 1.73
N PHE A 134 6.02 -1.64 0.65
CA PHE A 134 4.64 -1.16 0.72
C PHE A 134 3.59 -2.25 0.50
N PHE A 135 2.50 -2.09 1.24
CA PHE A 135 1.34 -2.94 1.21
C PHE A 135 0.08 -2.10 1.06
N MET A 136 -0.83 -2.56 0.20
CA MET A 136 -2.24 -2.30 0.42
C MET A 136 -2.71 -3.24 1.53
N THR A 137 -3.46 -2.71 2.50
CA THR A 137 -4.06 -3.51 3.56
C THR A 137 -5.57 -3.46 3.49
N LEU A 138 -6.17 -4.61 3.76
CA LEU A 138 -7.60 -4.76 3.92
C LEU A 138 -7.85 -5.15 5.38
N THR A 139 -8.47 -4.26 6.13
CA THR A 139 -8.73 -4.47 7.56
C THR A 139 -10.22 -4.65 7.77
N THR A 140 -10.66 -5.74 8.39
CA THR A 140 -12.08 -5.93 8.68
C THR A 140 -12.48 -5.14 9.93
N GLN A 141 -13.77 -4.88 10.12
CA GLN A 141 -14.28 -4.31 11.38
C GLN A 141 -13.98 -5.17 12.62
N ARG A 142 -13.62 -6.45 12.44
CA ARG A 142 -13.16 -7.36 13.50
C ARG A 142 -11.64 -7.31 13.71
N SER A 143 -10.96 -6.35 13.08
CA SER A 143 -9.51 -6.14 13.15
C SER A 143 -8.66 -7.25 12.52
N GLU A 144 -9.23 -8.10 11.67
CA GLU A 144 -8.45 -9.01 10.82
C GLU A 144 -7.83 -8.21 9.68
N THR A 145 -6.52 -8.33 9.48
CA THR A 145 -5.79 -7.55 8.46
C THR A 145 -5.17 -8.48 7.43
N PHE A 146 -5.43 -8.18 6.16
CA PHE A 146 -4.84 -8.85 5.01
C PHE A 146 -3.84 -7.92 4.33
N PHE A 147 -2.62 -8.40 4.14
CA PHE A 147 -1.54 -7.65 3.52
C PHE A 147 -1.39 -8.06 2.06
N ILE A 148 -1.42 -7.08 1.16
CA ILE A 148 -1.24 -7.26 -0.27
C ILE A 148 -0.07 -6.38 -0.70
N ARG A 149 1.05 -6.99 -1.10
CA ARG A 149 2.22 -6.23 -1.56
C ARG A 149 1.82 -5.34 -2.73
N ALA A 150 2.17 -4.05 -2.66
CA ALA A 150 1.82 -3.11 -3.71
C ALA A 150 2.34 -3.61 -5.08
N MET A 151 3.59 -4.06 -5.13
CA MET A 151 4.20 -4.57 -6.36
C MET A 151 3.53 -5.82 -6.97
N GLU A 152 2.73 -6.57 -6.21
CA GLU A 152 2.01 -7.75 -6.75
C GLU A 152 0.76 -7.38 -7.53
N ILE A 153 0.17 -6.22 -7.26
CA ILE A 153 -1.15 -5.84 -7.79
C ILE A 153 -1.08 -4.79 -8.87
N VAL A 154 0.09 -4.19 -9.09
CA VAL A 154 0.23 -3.11 -10.05
C VAL A 154 0.38 -3.65 -11.47
N ASN A 155 -0.42 -3.08 -12.37
CA ASN A 155 -0.48 -3.42 -13.77
C ASN A 155 0.11 -2.27 -14.62
N TRP A 156 1.22 -2.55 -15.28
CA TRP A 156 2.04 -1.63 -16.07
C TRP A 156 1.86 -1.97 -17.56
N GLY A 157 0.78 -1.48 -18.17
CA GLY A 157 0.49 -1.70 -19.59
C GLY A 157 0.06 -3.13 -19.96
N ILE A 158 0.15 -3.47 -21.25
CA ILE A 158 -0.39 -4.73 -21.80
C ILE A 158 0.41 -6.00 -21.42
N PHE A 159 1.56 -5.87 -20.76
CA PHE A 159 2.49 -6.99 -20.52
C PHE A 159 2.67 -7.38 -19.04
N MET A 160 2.25 -6.56 -18.08
CA MET A 160 2.37 -6.87 -16.65
C MET A 160 1.00 -6.91 -15.99
N SER A 161 0.42 -8.11 -15.82
CA SER A 161 -0.89 -8.28 -15.18
C SER A 161 -0.80 -8.56 -13.67
N GLY A 162 -0.38 -7.55 -12.90
CA GLY A 162 -0.39 -7.63 -11.43
C GLY A 162 -1.81 -7.84 -10.90
N SER A 163 -1.98 -8.83 -10.02
CA SER A 163 -3.19 -9.01 -9.22
C SER A 163 -2.96 -9.93 -8.03
N LYS A 164 -3.70 -9.71 -6.95
CA LYS A 164 -3.67 -10.57 -5.77
C LYS A 164 -5.08 -10.83 -5.30
N THR A 165 -5.36 -12.09 -4.98
CA THR A 165 -6.65 -12.50 -4.41
C THR A 165 -6.48 -12.82 -2.94
N VAL A 166 -7.36 -12.26 -2.11
CA VAL A 166 -7.51 -12.62 -0.70
C VAL A 166 -8.87 -13.26 -0.48
N VAL A 167 -9.00 -14.04 0.59
CA VAL A 167 -10.27 -14.65 0.98
C VAL A 167 -10.75 -14.01 2.27
N ILE A 168 -11.89 -13.34 2.24
CA ILE A 168 -12.52 -12.70 3.40
C ILE A 168 -13.93 -13.29 3.52
N ASP A 169 -14.30 -13.77 4.71
CA ASP A 169 -15.58 -14.43 4.93
C ASP A 169 -15.87 -15.67 4.03
N GLY A 170 -14.82 -16.28 3.46
CA GLY A 170 -14.94 -17.37 2.49
C GLY A 170 -15.16 -16.90 1.04
N GLU A 171 -15.14 -15.59 0.80
CA GLU A 171 -15.33 -14.99 -0.51
C GLU A 171 -14.00 -14.48 -1.07
N LYS A 172 -13.81 -14.60 -2.39
CA LYS A 172 -12.59 -14.14 -3.07
C LYS A 172 -12.71 -12.66 -3.43
N TYR A 173 -11.70 -11.89 -3.03
CA TYR A 173 -11.53 -10.49 -3.41
C TYR A 173 -10.22 -10.30 -4.14
N THR A 174 -10.27 -9.88 -5.40
CA THR A 174 -9.08 -9.66 -6.24
C THR A 174 -8.77 -8.17 -6.34
N ALA A 175 -7.60 -7.78 -5.85
CA ALA A 175 -7.07 -6.42 -5.93
C ALA A 175 -6.18 -6.25 -7.16
N LYS A 176 -6.34 -5.11 -7.85
CA LYS A 176 -5.55 -4.68 -8.99
C LYS A 176 -5.36 -3.16 -8.94
N VAL A 177 -4.19 -2.69 -9.32
CA VAL A 177 -3.92 -1.27 -9.55
C VAL A 177 -3.61 -1.11 -11.03
N TYR A 178 -4.48 -0.40 -11.73
CA TYR A 178 -4.24 0.05 -13.10
C TYR A 178 -3.37 1.29 -13.02
N ALA A 179 -2.08 1.10 -13.22
CA ALA A 179 -1.16 2.20 -13.13
C ALA A 179 -1.32 3.16 -14.31
N ASN A 180 -1.27 4.44 -14.02
CA ASN A 180 -1.13 5.49 -15.02
C ASN A 180 0.29 6.03 -14.91
N ALA A 181 1.16 5.71 -15.86
CA ALA A 181 2.55 6.11 -15.80
C ALA A 181 2.74 7.63 -15.94
N SER A 182 1.91 8.28 -16.76
CA SER A 182 1.98 9.73 -17.01
C SER A 182 1.44 10.56 -15.84
N ASP A 183 0.50 10.00 -15.09
CA ASP A 183 -0.03 10.59 -13.87
C ASP A 183 -0.30 9.48 -12.84
N PRO A 184 0.75 9.06 -12.11
CA PRO A 184 0.65 8.00 -11.12
C PRO A 184 -0.44 8.24 -10.07
N ALA A 185 -0.80 9.49 -9.80
CA ALA A 185 -1.86 9.85 -8.86
C ALA A 185 -3.24 9.43 -9.30
N LYS A 186 -3.46 9.47 -10.61
CA LYS A 186 -4.68 8.99 -11.24
C LYS A 186 -4.67 7.48 -11.48
N SER A 187 -3.64 6.75 -11.03
CA SER A 187 -3.67 5.28 -11.06
C SER A 187 -4.91 4.78 -10.32
N LYS A 188 -5.60 3.81 -10.91
CA LYS A 188 -6.88 3.31 -10.40
C LYS A 188 -6.67 2.03 -9.62
N LEU A 189 -6.97 2.06 -8.33
CA LEU A 189 -7.19 0.88 -7.50
C LEU A 189 -8.59 0.29 -7.76
N GLU A 190 -8.63 -0.99 -8.10
CA GLU A 190 -9.86 -1.77 -8.22
C GLU A 190 -9.79 -3.01 -7.33
N ILE A 191 -10.85 -3.23 -6.53
CA ILE A 191 -11.06 -4.48 -5.81
C ILE A 191 -12.34 -5.10 -6.35
N LYS A 192 -12.22 -6.32 -6.88
CA LYS A 192 -13.34 -7.13 -7.37
C LYS A 192 -13.73 -8.17 -6.35
N GLY A 193 -14.98 -8.16 -5.93
CA GLY A 193 -15.62 -9.23 -5.15
C GLY A 193 -16.43 -10.18 -6.04
N PRO A 194 -17.21 -11.11 -5.44
CA PRO A 194 -17.98 -12.11 -6.19
C PRO A 194 -19.00 -11.52 -7.16
N SER A 195 -19.57 -10.36 -6.85
CA SER A 195 -20.63 -9.70 -7.63
C SER A 195 -20.11 -8.57 -8.54
N GLY A 196 -18.79 -8.36 -8.64
CA GLY A 196 -18.19 -7.30 -9.45
C GLY A 196 -17.24 -6.39 -8.66
N ALA A 197 -16.96 -5.20 -9.20
CA ALA A 197 -16.09 -4.23 -8.55
C ALA A 197 -16.77 -3.67 -7.28
N VAL A 198 -16.11 -3.82 -6.13
CA VAL A 198 -16.57 -3.31 -4.82
C VAL A 198 -15.81 -2.07 -4.40
N VAL A 199 -14.60 -1.87 -4.93
CA VAL A 199 -13.84 -0.62 -4.82
C VAL A 199 -13.33 -0.25 -6.19
N ASN A 200 -13.47 1.03 -6.53
CA ASN A 200 -12.92 1.65 -7.72
C ASN A 200 -12.53 3.09 -7.33
N SER A 201 -11.28 3.28 -6.93
CA SER A 201 -10.75 4.55 -6.43
C SER A 201 -9.42 4.88 -7.09
N SER A 202 -9.08 6.15 -7.21
CA SER A 202 -7.73 6.57 -7.54
C SER A 202 -6.81 6.47 -6.31
N LEU A 203 -5.49 6.39 -6.55
CA LEU A 203 -4.51 6.23 -5.47
C LEU A 203 -4.32 7.51 -4.64
N ASP A 204 -4.53 8.69 -5.23
CA ASP A 204 -4.57 9.98 -4.51
C ASP A 204 -5.59 9.95 -3.34
N LYS A 205 -6.81 9.49 -3.61
CA LYS A 205 -7.88 9.34 -2.62
C LYS A 205 -7.53 8.33 -1.53
N LEU A 206 -6.74 7.31 -1.84
CA LEU A 206 -6.25 6.35 -0.84
C LEU A 206 -5.18 6.99 0.07
N GLY A 207 -4.30 7.84 -0.48
CA GLY A 207 -3.35 8.63 0.29
C GLY A 207 -4.03 9.61 1.24
N GLU A 208 -4.98 10.39 0.73
CA GLU A 208 -5.80 11.33 1.54
C GLU A 208 -6.56 10.60 2.66
N ALA A 209 -7.12 9.44 2.36
CA ALA A 209 -7.87 8.59 3.31
C ALA A 209 -7.03 8.16 4.52
N VAL A 210 -5.75 7.82 4.31
CA VAL A 210 -4.83 7.42 5.39
C VAL A 210 -4.46 8.63 6.25
N ALA A 211 -4.16 9.78 5.63
CA ALA A 211 -3.81 11.01 6.34
C ALA A 211 -4.97 11.58 7.18
N ALA A 212 -6.21 11.41 6.73
CA ALA A 212 -7.41 11.88 7.43
C ALA A 212 -7.65 11.21 8.80
N LYS A 213 -7.10 10.01 9.02
CA LYS A 213 -7.27 9.24 10.27
C LYS A 213 -6.17 9.48 11.30
N ALA A 214 -5.13 10.21 10.93
CA ALA A 214 -4.05 10.55 11.86
C ALA A 214 -4.50 11.66 12.83
N PHE A 215 -4.10 11.51 14.10
CA PHE A 215 -4.39 12.45 15.17
C PHE A 215 -3.58 13.74 14.95
N GLU A 216 -4.24 14.90 14.97
CA GLU A 216 -3.54 16.17 14.77
C GLU A 216 -2.94 16.68 16.09
N ILE A 217 -1.64 16.97 16.09
CA ILE A 217 -0.95 17.68 17.18
C ILE A 217 -0.28 18.94 16.64
N ARG A 218 -0.23 19.98 17.46
CA ARG A 218 0.43 21.24 17.15
C ARG A 218 1.58 21.51 18.12
N LEU A 219 2.80 21.42 17.61
CA LEU A 219 4.05 21.66 18.32
C LEU A 219 4.67 22.97 17.81
N SER A 220 5.90 22.99 17.26
CA SER A 220 6.41 24.18 16.54
C SER A 220 5.68 24.39 15.22
N LYS A 221 5.22 23.29 14.62
CA LYS A 221 4.34 23.20 13.45
C LYS A 221 3.24 22.17 13.72
N THR A 222 2.29 22.05 12.81
CA THR A 222 1.26 21.01 12.90
C THR A 222 1.85 19.68 12.44
N TYR A 223 1.45 18.58 13.09
CA TYR A 223 1.78 17.22 12.70
C TYR A 223 0.52 16.36 12.69
N LYS A 224 0.47 15.43 11.75
CA LYS A 224 -0.41 14.27 11.78
C LYS A 224 0.34 13.11 12.44
N LEU A 225 -0.21 12.60 13.53
CA LEU A 225 0.35 11.52 14.33
C LEU A 225 -0.45 10.24 14.10
N ALA A 226 0.23 9.17 13.71
CA ALA A 226 -0.31 7.81 13.70
C ALA A 226 0.50 6.94 14.65
N TYR A 227 -0.17 5.97 15.27
CA TYR A 227 0.46 5.00 16.16
C TYR A 227 -0.01 3.60 15.79
N GLY A 228 0.90 2.64 15.75
CA GLY A 228 0.54 1.28 15.45
C GLY A 228 1.66 0.28 15.52
N SER A 229 1.29 -0.98 15.34
CA SER A 229 2.21 -2.10 15.36
C SER A 229 3.10 -2.08 14.11
N GLU A 230 4.39 -2.34 14.34
CA GLU A 230 5.35 -2.52 13.27
C GLU A 230 4.94 -3.70 12.39
N ILE A 231 5.08 -3.54 11.08
CA ILE A 231 4.79 -4.58 10.11
C ILE A 231 6.12 -5.13 9.59
N ILE A 232 6.25 -6.44 9.55
CA ILE A 232 7.36 -7.12 8.89
C ILE A 232 6.86 -7.99 7.75
N GLN A 233 7.63 -8.02 6.68
CA GLN A 233 7.52 -9.04 5.65
C GLN A 233 8.06 -10.35 6.21
N THR A 234 7.38 -11.42 5.83
CA THR A 234 7.74 -12.80 6.11
C THR A 234 8.00 -13.50 4.77
N GLY A 235 8.84 -14.52 4.77
CA GLY A 235 9.22 -15.23 3.54
C GLY A 235 7.99 -15.65 2.72
N GLY A 236 8.14 -15.70 1.40
CA GLY A 236 7.04 -16.05 0.48
C GLY A 236 6.03 -14.91 0.23
N GLY A 237 6.35 -13.67 0.62
CA GLY A 237 5.54 -12.49 0.28
C GLY A 237 4.38 -12.20 1.20
N ASN A 238 4.36 -12.82 2.37
CA ASN A 238 3.39 -12.57 3.42
C ASN A 238 3.91 -11.45 4.34
N ALA A 239 3.04 -10.88 5.18
CA ALA A 239 3.44 -9.93 6.21
C ALA A 239 2.67 -10.19 7.50
N LYS A 240 3.21 -9.71 8.62
CA LYS A 240 2.56 -9.78 9.94
C LYS A 240 2.90 -8.55 10.77
N PHE A 241 2.03 -8.26 11.72
CA PHE A 241 2.36 -7.34 12.81
C PHE A 241 3.39 -7.97 13.74
N THR A 242 4.26 -7.15 14.30
CA THR A 242 5.12 -7.50 15.44
C THR A 242 4.52 -6.95 16.73
N GLU A 243 5.13 -7.29 17.85
CA GLU A 243 4.76 -6.74 19.17
C GLU A 243 5.29 -5.31 19.37
N ASN A 244 6.25 -4.88 18.54
CA ASN A 244 6.78 -3.52 18.59
C ASN A 244 5.76 -2.55 18.00
N ASN A 245 5.75 -1.32 18.52
CA ASN A 245 4.94 -0.24 17.95
C ASN A 245 5.81 0.93 17.51
N LEU A 246 5.26 1.69 16.57
CA LEU A 246 5.88 2.84 15.94
C LEU A 246 4.94 4.04 16.04
N LEU A 247 5.52 5.21 16.24
CA LEU A 247 4.86 6.48 16.05
C LEU A 247 5.33 7.06 14.71
N LEU A 248 4.37 7.42 13.87
CA LEU A 248 4.60 8.15 12.63
C LEU A 248 4.12 9.59 12.83
N LEU A 249 5.03 10.55 12.70
CA LEU A 249 4.71 11.97 12.71
C LEU A 249 5.01 12.58 11.35
N ILE A 250 3.99 13.18 10.73
CA ILE A 250 4.09 13.83 9.43
C ILE A 250 3.80 15.33 9.63
N PRO A 251 4.77 16.24 9.37
CA PRO A 251 4.54 17.68 9.33
C PRO A 251 3.37 18.05 8.41
N PHE A 252 2.56 19.01 8.83
CA PHE A 252 1.37 19.45 8.11
C PHE A 252 1.30 20.99 7.98
N PRO A 253 0.95 21.54 6.80
CA PRO A 253 0.75 20.84 5.52
C PRO A 253 2.05 20.21 5.06
N VAL A 254 1.95 19.10 4.34
CA VAL A 254 3.13 18.35 3.93
C VAL A 254 3.78 19.09 2.75
N GLN A 255 4.99 19.60 2.97
CA GLN A 255 5.73 20.36 1.95
C GLN A 255 6.72 19.48 1.18
N ASP A 256 7.25 18.46 1.84
CA ASP A 256 8.17 17.50 1.29
C ASP A 256 7.78 16.14 1.82
N ALA A 257 7.49 15.27 0.87
CA ALA A 257 7.07 13.92 1.07
C ALA A 257 8.08 13.17 1.99
N SER A 258 9.38 13.39 1.78
CA SER A 258 10.44 12.69 2.52
C SER A 258 10.57 13.11 4.00
N ASN A 259 9.93 14.22 4.40
CA ASN A 259 10.02 14.75 5.75
C ASN A 259 8.94 14.15 6.64
N TYR A 260 9.15 12.92 7.11
CA TYR A 260 8.37 12.30 8.19
C TYR A 260 9.30 11.71 9.26
N PHE A 261 8.76 11.48 10.44
CA PHE A 261 9.49 10.89 11.56
C PHE A 261 8.83 9.58 11.93
N LEU A 262 9.60 8.49 11.84
CA LEU A 262 9.19 7.18 12.31
C LEU A 262 10.01 6.87 13.58
N ILE A 263 9.33 6.86 14.72
CA ILE A 263 9.93 6.73 16.05
C ILE A 263 9.48 5.40 16.62
N LYS A 264 10.41 4.56 17.10
CA LYS A 264 10.03 3.35 17.84
C LYS A 264 9.49 3.73 19.20
N GLU A 265 8.40 3.09 19.62
CA GLU A 265 7.83 3.31 20.96
C GLU A 265 8.90 3.14 22.05
N SER A 266 9.79 2.13 21.89
CA SER A 266 10.89 1.85 22.82
C SER A 266 11.95 2.95 22.92
N GLU A 267 11.99 3.91 22.00
CA GLU A 267 12.87 5.07 22.06
C GLU A 267 12.30 6.19 22.95
N ILE A 268 11.00 6.16 23.25
CA ILE A 268 10.32 7.17 24.07
C ILE A 268 10.28 6.69 25.53
N LYS A 269 11.18 7.23 26.35
CA LYS A 269 11.35 6.79 27.74
C LYS A 269 10.35 7.48 28.68
N PRO A 270 9.93 6.84 29.79
CA PRO A 270 9.12 7.48 30.82
C PRO A 270 9.80 8.73 31.43
N SER A 271 11.13 8.74 31.50
CA SER A 271 11.92 9.89 31.95
C SER A 271 11.86 11.09 31.00
N GLY A 272 11.43 10.88 29.76
CA GLY A 272 11.46 11.87 28.68
C GLY A 272 12.52 11.56 27.64
N THR A 273 12.13 11.69 26.38
CA THR A 273 13.00 11.67 25.20
C THR A 273 12.78 12.98 24.42
N VAL A 274 13.87 13.61 24.01
CA VAL A 274 13.85 14.74 23.07
C VAL A 274 14.32 14.22 21.72
N PHE A 275 13.70 14.70 20.65
CA PHE A 275 14.10 14.40 19.27
C PHE A 275 14.61 15.71 18.62
N PRO A 276 15.91 16.05 18.75
CA PRO A 276 16.41 17.36 18.36
C PRO A 276 16.24 17.70 16.89
N SER A 277 16.27 16.70 16.01
CA SER A 277 16.04 16.86 14.57
C SER A 277 14.57 17.09 14.19
N MET A 278 13.64 16.77 15.09
CA MET A 278 12.20 16.93 14.88
C MET A 278 11.67 18.16 15.59
N GLU A 279 11.79 18.19 16.92
CA GLU A 279 11.16 19.17 17.82
C GLU A 279 12.04 19.35 19.08
N PRO A 280 13.15 20.13 19.01
CA PRO A 280 14.14 20.23 20.09
C PRO A 280 13.60 20.86 21.38
N ASN A 281 12.47 21.58 21.30
CA ASN A 281 11.83 22.26 22.43
C ASN A 281 10.70 21.44 23.06
N TYR A 282 10.54 20.17 22.67
CA TYR A 282 9.50 19.29 23.20
C TYR A 282 10.11 18.00 23.76
N VAL A 283 9.53 17.53 24.87
CA VAL A 283 9.88 16.28 25.53
C VAL A 283 8.71 15.32 25.39
N PHE A 284 8.97 14.14 24.85
CA PHE A 284 8.01 13.06 24.67
C PHE A 284 8.20 12.03 25.76
N LYS A 285 7.10 11.59 26.39
CA LYS A 285 7.10 10.55 27.42
C LYS A 285 6.03 9.53 27.10
N ILE A 286 6.32 8.27 27.34
CA ILE A 286 5.28 7.23 27.42
C ILE A 286 5.16 6.80 28.87
N ILE A 287 4.01 7.06 29.46
CA ILE A 287 3.71 6.75 30.86
C ILE A 287 2.31 6.14 30.90
N ASN A 288 2.18 4.94 31.48
CA ASN A 288 0.90 4.24 31.65
C ASN A 288 0.09 4.09 30.34
N GLY A 289 0.78 3.90 29.19
CA GLY A 289 0.13 3.75 27.89
C GLY A 289 -0.33 5.07 27.23
N ASN A 290 -0.02 6.22 27.84
CA ASN A 290 -0.25 7.52 27.23
C ASN A 290 1.04 8.08 26.64
N LEU A 291 0.96 8.65 25.43
CA LEU A 291 1.97 9.56 24.92
C LEU A 291 1.69 10.95 25.47
N GLU A 292 2.60 11.43 26.31
CA GLU A 292 2.56 12.78 26.86
C GLU A 292 3.65 13.64 26.22
N ILE A 293 3.27 14.83 25.77
CA ILE A 293 4.18 15.78 25.12
C ILE A 293 4.24 17.05 25.94
N TYR A 294 5.43 17.41 26.39
CA TYR A 294 5.69 18.59 27.21
C TYR A 294 6.48 19.61 26.42
N LYS A 295 6.15 20.89 26.59
CA LYS A 295 7.01 21.98 26.10
C LYS A 295 8.12 22.22 27.12
N LYS A 296 9.37 22.26 26.65
CA LYS A 296 10.54 22.59 27.45
C LYS A 296 10.58 24.09 27.78
#